data_AF-A0A9P7UVM1-F1
#
_entry.id   AF-A0A9P7UVM1-F1
#
_cell.length_a   1.000
_cell.length_b   1.000
_cell.length_c   1.000
_cell.angle_alpha   90.00
_cell.angle_beta   90.00
_cell.angle_gamma   90.00
#
_symmetry.space_group_name_H-M   'P 1'
#
loop_
_entity.id
_entity.type
_entity.pdbx_description
1 polymer ?
#
loop_
_entity_poly.entity_id
_entity_poly.type
_entity_poly.pdbx_seq_one_letter_code
_entity_poly.pdbx_strand_id
1 'polypeptide(L)'
;MSKYLRLDSSRFSVNLVYVPKFPDSFQAKYEQLVGKTATTDVLRYCKHELIHLVWSLLLNNPRFVDVYLNGMLEHCADRILRLLFPRLFTHSADYIEKVLLASIKFLSERLCMFCLIKKEHIEELGTLANKRRMERTRQDTPVWRKRIETIWRSIYEKGTSFSSKSVTRRLAGTSEHPDRNAFSESLHQTGNNFYNLFVADLMHKITGIIESIFKHLNRIIYQEDKLNTEILNKRFRSVPAFDSRTIRLFINNVTEMRKFACRDFEDLIQCAIPCYEGLLPPDHNDIVLDLLWDLNVVIAYASLHLHSDSTLASLNTMVTELGNLMRRFVNDTCTAYVTTEIPEEAEKRRHSAARARKKKNKQPKKKRKRDEEEEELLSKEFNMSTFKIHNLEHYVHFIKNVGSFDGVSTRPGE
;
A
#
# COMPACT_ATOMS: atom_id res chain seq x y z
N MET A 1 -20.22 -16.37 16.15
CA MET A 1 -19.82 -15.10 16.79
C MET A 1 -20.17 -13.97 15.83
N SER A 2 -20.92 -12.93 16.25
CA SER A 2 -21.33 -11.84 15.35
C SER A 2 -20.12 -11.05 14.86
N LYS A 3 -20.25 -10.35 13.72
CA LYS A 3 -19.22 -9.43 13.21
C LYS A 3 -18.78 -8.43 14.28
N TYR A 4 -19.73 -7.85 15.01
CA TYR A 4 -19.47 -6.89 16.08
C TYR A 4 -18.69 -7.47 17.27
N LEU A 5 -18.88 -8.76 17.58
CA LEU A 5 -18.08 -9.45 18.60
C LEU A 5 -16.65 -9.77 18.13
N ARG A 6 -16.43 -9.94 16.82
CA ARG A 6 -15.08 -10.14 16.23
C ARG A 6 -14.28 -8.84 16.14
N LEU A 7 -14.97 -7.70 16.02
CA LEU A 7 -14.38 -6.36 15.89
C LEU A 7 -13.89 -5.76 17.21
N ASP A 8 -14.22 -6.38 18.35
CA ASP A 8 -13.74 -5.93 19.64
C ASP A 8 -12.28 -6.36 19.85
N SER A 9 -11.34 -5.50 19.43
CA SER A 9 -9.89 -5.73 19.54
C SER A 9 -9.41 -5.92 20.98
N SER A 10 -10.20 -5.48 21.97
CA SER A 10 -9.90 -5.67 23.39
C SER A 10 -10.10 -7.12 23.85
N ARG A 11 -10.83 -7.94 23.08
CA ARG A 11 -11.14 -9.33 23.45
C ARG A 11 -10.17 -10.35 22.86
N PHE A 12 -9.62 -10.12 21.66
CA PHE A 12 -8.80 -11.12 20.97
C PHE A 12 -7.75 -10.50 20.03
N SER A 13 -6.67 -9.95 20.59
CA SER A 13 -5.41 -9.72 19.86
C SER A 13 -4.30 -10.53 20.51
N VAL A 14 -3.60 -11.34 19.73
CA VAL A 14 -2.51 -12.20 20.22
C VAL A 14 -1.31 -12.02 19.31
N ASN A 15 -0.14 -11.78 19.91
CA ASN A 15 1.11 -11.76 19.18
C ASN A 15 1.50 -13.20 18.84
N LEU A 16 1.48 -13.55 17.55
CA LEU A 16 1.79 -14.90 17.07
C LEU A 16 3.26 -15.08 16.71
N VAL A 17 3.90 -14.04 16.16
CA VAL A 17 5.25 -14.14 15.57
C VAL A 17 6.05 -12.88 15.84
N TYR A 18 7.33 -13.04 16.14
CA TYR A 18 8.33 -11.98 16.09
C TYR A 18 9.36 -12.31 15.03
N VAL A 19 9.45 -11.49 13.98
CA VAL A 19 10.48 -11.64 12.94
C VAL A 19 11.78 -10.98 13.44
N PRO A 20 12.86 -11.75 13.64
CA PRO A 20 14.11 -11.18 14.12
C PRO A 20 14.75 -10.29 13.05
N LYS A 21 15.49 -9.27 13.50
CA LYS A 21 16.41 -8.56 12.61
C LYS A 21 17.61 -9.46 12.29
N PHE A 22 18.26 -9.21 11.16
CA PHE A 22 19.57 -9.83 10.91
C PHE A 22 20.53 -9.48 12.04
N PRO A 23 21.25 -10.46 12.59
CA PRO A 23 22.26 -10.17 13.60
C PRO A 23 23.39 -9.35 12.99
N ASP A 24 23.99 -8.47 13.77
CA ASP A 24 25.14 -7.65 13.34
C ASP A 24 26.33 -8.53 12.87
N SER A 25 26.39 -9.78 13.36
CA SER A 25 27.38 -10.78 12.98
C SER A 25 27.09 -11.50 11.66
N PHE A 26 25.95 -11.25 10.99
CA PHE A 26 25.59 -11.95 9.75
C PHE A 26 26.67 -11.81 8.68
N GLN A 27 27.21 -10.59 8.52
CA GLN A 27 28.19 -10.31 7.48
C GLN A 27 29.48 -11.10 7.68
N ALA A 28 29.97 -11.18 8.92
CA ALA A 28 31.15 -11.95 9.28
C ALA A 28 30.94 -13.45 9.04
N LYS A 29 29.77 -13.98 9.43
CA LYS A 29 29.42 -15.39 9.17
C LYS A 29 29.32 -15.71 7.68
N TYR A 30 28.70 -14.81 6.91
CA TYR A 30 28.59 -14.97 5.46
C TYR A 30 29.98 -14.98 4.81
N GLU A 31 30.85 -14.06 5.19
CA GLU A 31 32.22 -13.98 4.67
C GLU A 31 33.07 -15.20 5.06
N GLN A 32 32.90 -15.73 6.27
CA GLN A 32 33.55 -16.97 6.69
C GLN A 32 33.13 -18.18 5.81
N LEU A 33 31.85 -18.26 5.41
CA LEU A 33 31.31 -19.37 4.63
C LEU A 33 31.59 -19.25 3.13
N VAL A 34 31.53 -18.02 2.59
CA VAL A 34 31.55 -17.76 1.14
C VAL A 34 32.89 -17.18 0.68
N GLY A 35 33.73 -16.72 1.60
CA GLY A 35 35.01 -16.06 1.32
C GLY A 35 34.86 -14.63 0.76
N LYS A 36 33.64 -14.07 0.78
CA LYS A 36 33.32 -12.72 0.30
C LYS A 36 32.24 -12.10 1.15
N THR A 37 32.31 -10.78 1.32
CA THR A 37 31.26 -10.00 1.97
C THR A 37 29.95 -10.05 1.16
N ALA A 38 28.80 -10.24 1.82
CA ALA A 38 27.50 -10.26 1.16
C ALA A 38 27.19 -8.90 0.51
N THR A 39 26.74 -8.90 -0.73
CA THR A 39 26.29 -7.68 -1.41
C THR A 39 24.95 -7.20 -0.83
N THR A 40 24.59 -5.95 -1.11
CA THR A 40 23.28 -5.39 -0.73
C THR A 40 22.11 -6.19 -1.28
N ASP A 41 22.26 -6.73 -2.49
CA ASP A 41 21.21 -7.55 -3.11
C ASP A 41 21.11 -8.93 -2.46
N VAL A 42 22.23 -9.54 -2.07
CA VAL A 42 22.23 -10.80 -1.28
C VAL A 42 21.54 -10.56 0.06
N LEU A 43 21.87 -9.47 0.76
CA LEU A 43 21.21 -9.11 2.01
C LEU A 43 19.71 -8.88 1.85
N ARG A 44 19.28 -8.27 0.73
CA ARG A 44 17.85 -8.09 0.43
C ARG A 44 17.18 -9.44 0.20
N TYR A 45 17.80 -10.33 -0.57
CA TYR A 45 17.29 -11.68 -0.81
C TYR A 45 17.17 -12.49 0.48
N CYS A 46 18.21 -12.50 1.33
CA CYS A 46 18.16 -13.19 2.62
C CYS A 46 17.05 -12.64 3.54
N LYS A 47 16.71 -11.35 3.47
CA LYS A 47 15.56 -10.78 4.22
C LYS A 47 14.21 -11.30 3.74
N HIS A 48 14.03 -11.46 2.44
CA HIS A 48 12.83 -12.08 1.90
C HIS A 48 12.71 -13.54 2.37
N GLU A 49 13.79 -14.31 2.21
CA GLU A 49 13.81 -15.72 2.64
C GLU A 49 13.60 -15.87 4.14
N LEU A 50 14.19 -14.99 4.98
CA LEU A 50 13.99 -15.03 6.43
C LEU A 50 12.49 -14.89 6.80
N ILE A 51 11.76 -14.00 6.14
CA ILE A 51 10.33 -13.82 6.38
C ILE A 51 9.57 -15.11 6.06
N HIS A 52 9.84 -15.71 4.90
CA HIS A 52 9.21 -16.97 4.53
C HIS A 52 9.59 -18.12 5.47
N LEU A 53 10.86 -18.24 5.87
CA LEU A 53 11.30 -19.26 6.83
C LEU A 53 10.57 -19.12 8.17
N VAL A 54 10.41 -17.90 8.68
CA VAL A 54 9.67 -17.65 9.93
C VAL A 54 8.19 -18.04 9.77
N TRP A 55 7.55 -17.67 8.66
CA TRP A 55 6.18 -18.08 8.38
C TRP A 55 6.02 -19.59 8.19
N SER A 56 7.01 -20.27 7.59
CA SER A 56 7.02 -21.73 7.44
C SER A 56 7.02 -22.46 8.78
N LEU A 57 7.64 -21.90 9.83
CA LEU A 57 7.60 -22.50 11.18
C LEU A 57 6.16 -22.61 11.71
N LEU A 58 5.27 -21.70 11.30
CA LEU A 58 3.85 -21.74 11.65
C LEU A 58 3.03 -22.53 10.63
N LEU A 59 3.08 -22.11 9.36
CA LEU A 59 2.16 -22.56 8.32
C LEU A 59 2.48 -23.96 7.80
N ASN A 60 3.76 -24.35 7.83
CA ASN A 60 4.21 -25.66 7.38
C ASN A 60 4.42 -26.62 8.56
N ASN A 61 3.99 -26.24 9.76
CA ASN A 61 3.99 -27.16 10.90
C ASN A 61 3.03 -28.32 10.60
N PRO A 62 3.48 -29.59 10.66
CA PRO A 62 2.63 -30.74 10.32
C PRO A 62 1.31 -30.77 11.11
N ARG A 63 1.34 -30.37 12.39
CA ARG A 63 0.13 -30.28 13.22
C ARG A 63 -0.81 -29.19 12.72
N PHE A 64 -0.28 -28.03 12.32
CA PHE A 64 -1.12 -26.96 11.78
C PHE A 64 -1.77 -27.41 10.46
N VAL A 65 -1.00 -28.00 9.55
CA VAL A 65 -1.51 -28.49 8.25
C VAL A 65 -2.58 -29.56 8.46
N ASP A 66 -2.35 -30.53 9.34
CA ASP A 66 -3.32 -31.57 9.67
C ASP A 66 -4.61 -30.96 10.22
N VAL A 67 -4.51 -30.09 11.23
CA VAL A 67 -5.68 -29.42 11.82
C VAL A 67 -6.36 -28.49 10.81
N TYR A 68 -5.63 -27.87 9.89
CA TYR A 68 -6.21 -27.07 8.82
C TYR A 68 -7.03 -27.94 7.85
N LEU A 69 -6.53 -29.11 7.47
CA LEU A 69 -7.24 -29.99 6.52
C LEU A 69 -8.37 -30.77 7.17
N ASN A 70 -8.10 -31.32 8.36
CA ASN A 70 -8.93 -32.33 9.02
C ASN A 70 -9.71 -31.80 10.24
N GLY A 71 -9.33 -30.62 10.74
CA GLY A 71 -9.92 -30.02 11.94
C GLY A 71 -9.31 -30.55 13.25
N MET A 72 -9.62 -29.88 14.36
CA MET A 72 -9.30 -30.34 15.71
C MET A 72 -10.55 -30.38 16.59
N LEU A 73 -10.69 -31.43 17.38
CA LEU A 73 -11.78 -31.55 18.35
C LEU A 73 -11.45 -30.73 19.60
N GLU A 74 -12.31 -29.78 19.93
CA GLU A 74 -12.15 -28.93 21.12
C GLU A 74 -13.46 -28.72 21.86
N HIS A 75 -13.39 -28.72 23.19
CA HIS A 75 -14.50 -28.28 24.03
C HIS A 75 -14.55 -26.75 24.02
N CYS A 76 -15.64 -26.20 23.47
CA CYS A 76 -15.86 -24.76 23.47
C CYS A 76 -16.29 -24.24 24.85
N ALA A 77 -16.43 -22.92 25.00
CA ALA A 77 -16.82 -22.29 26.28
C ALA A 77 -18.16 -22.78 26.84
N ASP A 78 -19.06 -23.27 25.98
CA ASP A 78 -20.34 -23.89 26.34
C ASP A 78 -20.23 -25.40 26.65
N ARG A 79 -19.00 -25.93 26.74
CA ARG A 79 -18.65 -27.35 26.96
C ARG A 79 -19.02 -28.29 25.83
N ILE A 80 -19.60 -27.79 24.73
CA ILE A 80 -19.94 -28.61 23.57
C ILE A 80 -18.65 -28.89 22.79
N LEU A 81 -18.43 -30.17 22.51
CA LEU A 81 -17.34 -30.64 21.66
C LEU A 81 -17.64 -30.26 20.21
N ARG A 82 -16.71 -29.54 19.56
CA ARG A 82 -16.83 -29.15 18.16
C ARG A 82 -15.57 -29.49 17.40
N LEU A 83 -15.73 -29.87 16.13
CA LEU A 83 -14.64 -29.95 15.17
C LEU A 83 -14.35 -28.55 14.63
N LEU A 84 -13.25 -27.96 15.07
CA LEU A 84 -12.83 -26.61 14.71
C LEU A 84 -11.79 -26.66 13.59
N PHE A 85 -11.93 -25.77 12.62
CA PHE A 85 -10.97 -25.61 11.52
C PHE A 85 -10.32 -24.23 11.62
N PRO A 86 -8.99 -24.14 11.82
CA PRO A 86 -8.29 -22.88 11.64
C PRO A 86 -8.39 -22.49 10.16
N ARG A 87 -8.72 -21.24 9.91
CA ARG A 87 -8.87 -20.69 8.56
C ARG A 87 -8.18 -19.34 8.51
N LEU A 88 -7.29 -19.22 7.54
CA LEU A 88 -6.69 -17.93 7.18
C LEU A 88 -7.64 -17.25 6.22
N PHE A 89 -8.36 -16.25 6.71
CA PHE A 89 -9.32 -15.52 5.90
C PHE A 89 -8.67 -14.35 5.16
N THR A 90 -7.83 -13.57 5.86
CA THR A 90 -7.25 -12.34 5.32
C THR A 90 -5.90 -12.03 5.96
N HIS A 91 -5.00 -11.43 5.20
CA HIS A 91 -3.76 -10.82 5.66
C HIS A 91 -3.78 -9.33 5.30
N SER A 92 -4.15 -8.51 6.28
CA SER A 92 -4.01 -7.06 6.18
C SER A 92 -2.61 -6.65 6.61
N ALA A 93 -2.00 -5.74 5.87
CA ALA A 93 -0.61 -5.34 5.99
C ALA A 93 -0.33 -4.16 5.05
N ASP A 94 0.76 -3.44 5.26
CA ASP A 94 1.18 -2.40 4.34
C ASP A 94 1.64 -2.99 2.98
N TYR A 95 1.89 -2.12 1.99
CA TYR A 95 2.30 -2.59 0.66
C TYR A 95 3.67 -3.29 0.68
N ILE A 96 4.60 -2.83 1.51
CA ILE A 96 5.95 -3.38 1.56
C ILE A 96 5.87 -4.82 2.07
N GLU A 97 5.18 -5.03 3.18
CA GLU A 97 4.98 -6.33 3.79
C GLU A 97 4.21 -7.27 2.85
N LYS A 98 3.12 -6.82 2.22
CA LYS A 98 2.38 -7.67 1.27
C LYS A 98 3.24 -8.10 0.08
N VAL A 99 4.09 -7.24 -0.44
CA VAL A 99 5.01 -7.57 -1.53
C VAL A 99 5.99 -8.66 -1.11
N LEU A 100 6.50 -8.62 0.13
CA LEU A 100 7.36 -9.65 0.69
C LEU A 100 6.61 -10.98 0.79
N LEU A 101 5.44 -10.98 1.43
CA LEU A 101 4.62 -12.18 1.65
C LEU A 101 4.08 -12.78 0.35
N ALA A 102 3.85 -11.96 -0.67
CA ALA A 102 3.40 -12.38 -2.00
C ALA A 102 4.56 -12.84 -2.91
N SER A 103 5.80 -12.73 -2.45
CA SER A 103 7.02 -12.96 -3.25
C SER A 103 7.04 -12.15 -4.55
N ILE A 104 6.64 -10.88 -4.48
CA ILE A 104 6.60 -9.94 -5.61
C ILE A 104 7.76 -8.95 -5.49
N LYS A 105 8.30 -8.46 -6.61
CA LYS A 105 9.31 -7.41 -6.61
C LYS A 105 8.69 -6.06 -6.27
N PHE A 106 9.30 -5.36 -5.31
CA PHE A 106 8.88 -4.03 -4.89
C PHE A 106 8.87 -3.02 -6.05
N LEU A 107 7.74 -2.32 -6.22
CA LEU A 107 7.50 -1.32 -7.29
C LEU A 107 7.89 -1.81 -8.70
N SER A 108 7.66 -3.08 -8.97
CA SER A 108 7.97 -3.71 -10.25
C SER A 108 7.00 -3.32 -11.37
N GLU A 109 7.29 -3.79 -12.59
CA GLU A 109 6.41 -3.60 -13.76
C GLU A 109 5.00 -4.13 -13.49
N ARG A 110 4.85 -5.22 -12.72
CA ARG A 110 3.55 -5.77 -12.29
C ARG A 110 3.40 -5.72 -10.78
N LEU A 111 3.11 -4.53 -10.28
CA LEU A 111 3.11 -4.22 -8.84
C LEU A 111 1.90 -4.73 -8.04
N CYS A 112 0.85 -5.21 -8.72
CA CYS A 112 -0.37 -5.66 -8.03
C CYS A 112 -0.18 -7.07 -7.44
N MET A 113 -0.73 -7.33 -6.24
CA MET A 113 -0.75 -8.66 -5.60
C MET A 113 -1.82 -9.61 -6.17
N PHE A 114 -2.80 -9.08 -6.90
CA PHE A 114 -3.94 -9.88 -7.38
C PHE A 114 -3.91 -10.09 -8.87
N CYS A 115 -3.54 -9.06 -9.63
CA CYS A 115 -3.53 -9.13 -11.09
C CYS A 115 -2.14 -8.87 -11.67
N LEU A 116 -2.03 -9.20 -12.94
CA LEU A 116 -0.82 -9.05 -13.74
C LEU A 116 -0.88 -7.76 -14.57
N ILE A 117 -1.62 -6.73 -14.15
CA ILE A 117 -1.57 -5.43 -14.83
C ILE A 117 -0.13 -4.89 -14.85
N LYS A 118 0.26 -4.25 -15.94
CA LYS A 118 1.51 -3.49 -15.97
C LYS A 118 1.32 -2.10 -15.40
N LYS A 119 2.36 -1.55 -14.79
CA LYS A 119 2.36 -0.21 -14.20
C LYS A 119 1.95 0.87 -15.21
N GLU A 120 2.38 0.74 -16.46
CA GLU A 120 2.04 1.66 -17.56
C GLU A 120 0.53 1.74 -17.87
N HIS A 121 -0.26 0.75 -17.48
CA HIS A 121 -1.71 0.74 -17.70
C HIS A 121 -2.53 1.18 -16.49
N ILE A 122 -1.90 1.51 -15.35
CA ILE A 122 -2.64 1.84 -14.12
C ILE A 122 -3.42 3.16 -14.26
N GLU A 123 -2.91 4.11 -15.03
CA GLU A 123 -3.60 5.37 -15.32
C GLU A 123 -4.93 5.18 -16.10
N GLU A 124 -5.14 4.01 -16.68
CA GLU A 124 -6.40 3.62 -17.34
C GLU A 124 -7.50 3.18 -16.35
N LEU A 125 -7.39 3.55 -15.07
CA LEU A 125 -8.35 3.25 -13.98
C LEU A 125 -9.81 3.42 -14.43
N GLY A 126 -10.65 2.42 -14.22
CA GLY A 126 -12.08 2.45 -14.54
C GLY A 126 -12.42 2.10 -15.99
N THR A 127 -11.47 2.14 -16.93
CA THR A 127 -11.75 1.81 -18.33
C THR A 127 -12.04 0.32 -18.51
N LEU A 128 -12.84 -0.03 -19.53
CA LEU A 128 -13.11 -1.43 -19.88
C LEU A 128 -11.84 -2.19 -20.27
N ALA A 129 -10.91 -1.53 -20.96
CA ALA A 129 -9.62 -2.12 -21.31
C ALA A 129 -8.85 -2.51 -20.04
N ASN A 130 -8.81 -1.62 -19.05
CA ASN A 130 -8.14 -1.89 -17.80
C ASN A 130 -8.80 -3.03 -17.01
N LYS A 131 -10.13 -3.02 -16.90
CA LYS A 131 -10.90 -4.11 -16.26
C LYS A 131 -10.60 -5.47 -16.91
N ARG A 132 -10.56 -5.55 -18.25
CA ARG A 132 -10.17 -6.78 -18.96
C ARG A 132 -8.72 -7.22 -18.66
N ARG A 133 -7.78 -6.28 -18.54
CA ARG A 133 -6.39 -6.61 -18.16
C ARG A 133 -6.32 -7.21 -16.75
N MET A 134 -7.16 -6.73 -15.83
CA MET A 134 -7.20 -7.20 -14.44
C MET A 134 -7.73 -8.62 -14.28
N GLU A 135 -8.52 -9.13 -15.23
CA GLU A 135 -8.98 -10.53 -15.25
C GLU A 135 -7.81 -11.52 -15.24
N ARG A 136 -6.65 -11.10 -15.73
CA ARG A 136 -5.39 -11.85 -15.61
C ARG A 136 -4.87 -11.77 -14.18
N THR A 137 -5.40 -12.64 -13.34
CA THR A 137 -5.03 -12.75 -11.94
C THR A 137 -3.73 -13.54 -11.74
N ARG A 138 -3.04 -13.30 -10.63
CA ARG A 138 -1.93 -14.13 -10.16
C ARG A 138 -2.47 -15.46 -9.67
N GLN A 139 -1.77 -16.54 -9.98
CA GLN A 139 -2.26 -17.89 -9.73
C GLN A 139 -1.14 -18.78 -9.18
N ASP A 140 -1.36 -19.34 -8.00
CA ASP A 140 -0.52 -20.40 -7.43
C ASP A 140 -0.84 -21.77 -8.09
N THR A 141 -0.37 -21.93 -9.33
CA THR A 141 -0.56 -23.18 -10.10
C THR A 141 0.59 -24.17 -9.90
N PRO A 142 0.38 -25.47 -10.15
CA PRO A 142 1.49 -26.44 -10.17
C PRO A 142 2.64 -26.06 -11.13
N VAL A 143 2.30 -25.46 -12.27
CA VAL A 143 3.29 -24.97 -13.26
C VAL A 143 4.11 -23.83 -12.67
N TRP A 144 3.45 -22.89 -12.00
CA TRP A 144 4.10 -21.80 -11.29
C TRP A 144 5.05 -22.32 -10.20
N ARG A 145 4.58 -23.23 -9.32
CA ARG A 145 5.39 -23.82 -8.26
C ARG A 145 6.63 -24.53 -8.80
N LYS A 146 6.46 -25.35 -9.85
CA LYS A 146 7.58 -26.05 -10.51
C LYS A 146 8.60 -25.07 -11.11
N ARG A 147 8.13 -23.97 -11.70
CA ARG A 147 9.00 -22.91 -12.22
C ARG A 147 9.83 -22.27 -11.09
N ILE A 148 9.18 -21.87 -10.00
CA ILE A 148 9.85 -21.26 -8.84
C ILE A 148 10.87 -22.24 -8.24
N GLU A 149 10.48 -23.48 -8.01
CA GLU A 149 11.35 -24.53 -7.46
C GLU A 149 12.59 -24.77 -8.36
N THR A 150 12.41 -24.81 -9.67
CA THR A 150 13.52 -24.97 -10.62
C THR A 150 14.51 -23.80 -10.54
N ILE A 151 14.00 -22.57 -10.41
CA ILE A 151 14.83 -21.37 -10.29
C ILE A 151 15.57 -21.38 -8.95
N TRP A 152 14.85 -21.68 -7.86
CA TRP A 152 15.40 -21.77 -6.51
C TRP A 152 16.54 -22.79 -6.45
N ARG A 153 16.36 -24.00 -7.00
CA ARG A 153 17.44 -25.00 -7.11
C ARG A 153 18.63 -24.52 -7.92
N SER A 154 18.41 -23.79 -9.01
CA SER A 154 19.51 -23.20 -9.78
C SER A 154 20.34 -22.23 -8.94
N ILE A 155 19.70 -21.47 -8.04
CA ILE A 155 20.38 -20.51 -7.17
C ILE A 155 21.14 -21.25 -6.07
N TYR A 156 20.47 -22.13 -5.32
CA TYR A 156 21.05 -22.76 -4.13
C TYR A 156 21.93 -23.98 -4.41
N GLU A 157 21.56 -24.84 -5.35
CA GLU A 157 22.30 -26.07 -5.64
C GLU A 157 23.40 -25.84 -6.69
N LYS A 158 23.19 -24.91 -7.63
CA LYS A 158 24.12 -24.66 -8.76
C LYS A 158 24.87 -23.33 -8.66
N GLY A 159 24.68 -22.56 -7.59
CA GLY A 159 25.36 -21.27 -7.39
C GLY A 159 25.02 -20.20 -8.43
N THR A 160 23.88 -20.32 -9.13
CA THR A 160 23.46 -19.30 -10.11
C THR A 160 23.10 -18.02 -9.38
N SER A 161 23.66 -16.88 -9.79
CA SER A 161 23.25 -15.58 -9.24
C SER A 161 21.75 -15.34 -9.48
N PHE A 162 21.02 -14.96 -8.44
CA PHE A 162 19.61 -14.56 -8.53
C PHE A 162 19.42 -13.30 -9.41
N SER A 163 20.48 -12.50 -9.58
CA SER A 163 20.54 -11.33 -10.46
C SER A 163 20.86 -11.68 -11.92
N SER A 164 21.13 -12.96 -12.22
CA SER A 164 21.52 -13.38 -13.57
C SER A 164 20.40 -13.15 -14.58
N LYS A 165 20.77 -12.85 -15.84
CA LYS A 165 19.82 -12.66 -16.96
C LYS A 165 18.88 -13.86 -17.14
N SER A 166 19.37 -15.07 -16.87
CA SER A 166 18.59 -16.31 -16.96
C SER A 166 17.47 -16.35 -15.92
N VAL A 167 17.79 -16.04 -14.66
CA VAL A 167 16.81 -16.01 -13.56
C VAL A 167 15.82 -14.87 -13.75
N THR A 168 16.31 -13.67 -14.02
CA THR A 168 15.47 -12.49 -14.16
C THR A 168 14.48 -12.61 -15.32
N ARG A 169 14.89 -13.19 -16.46
CA ARG A 169 14.00 -13.44 -17.60
C ARG A 169 12.84 -14.37 -17.26
N ARG A 170 13.08 -15.43 -16.48
CA ARG A 170 12.03 -16.40 -16.10
C ARG A 170 11.00 -15.81 -15.14
N LEU A 171 11.38 -14.81 -14.36
CA LEU A 171 10.52 -14.12 -13.38
C LEU A 171 9.89 -12.83 -13.91
N ALA A 172 10.43 -12.26 -14.99
CA ALA A 172 10.02 -10.96 -15.52
C ALA A 172 8.53 -10.92 -15.87
N GLY A 173 8.01 -11.99 -16.46
CA GLY A 173 6.61 -12.09 -16.91
C GLY A 173 5.58 -11.82 -15.81
N THR A 174 5.92 -12.06 -14.54
CA THR A 174 5.02 -11.84 -13.40
C THR A 174 5.64 -10.98 -12.29
N SER A 175 6.85 -10.46 -12.49
CA SER A 175 7.57 -9.62 -11.53
C SER A 175 7.77 -10.25 -10.13
N GLU A 176 8.08 -11.54 -10.09
CA GLU A 176 8.21 -12.31 -8.84
C GLU A 176 9.66 -12.39 -8.33
N HIS A 177 9.80 -12.75 -7.06
CA HIS A 177 11.04 -13.21 -6.45
C HIS A 177 11.16 -14.75 -6.49
N PRO A 178 12.39 -15.30 -6.57
CA PRO A 178 12.63 -16.74 -6.56
C PRO A 178 12.71 -17.28 -5.13
N ASP A 179 11.66 -17.04 -4.34
CA ASP A 179 11.59 -17.45 -2.94
C ASP A 179 10.66 -18.65 -2.80
N ARG A 180 10.95 -19.55 -1.85
CA ARG A 180 9.97 -20.60 -1.48
C ARG A 180 8.92 -19.98 -0.56
N ASN A 181 7.73 -19.77 -1.11
CA ASN A 181 6.67 -19.08 -0.39
C ASN A 181 5.97 -20.01 0.62
N ALA A 182 6.09 -19.70 1.91
CA ALA A 182 5.45 -20.46 3.00
C ALA A 182 3.94 -20.64 2.85
N PHE A 183 3.22 -19.63 2.35
CA PHE A 183 1.77 -19.74 2.15
C PHE A 183 1.44 -20.69 1.01
N SER A 184 2.21 -20.67 -0.08
CA SER A 184 2.03 -21.62 -1.18
C SER A 184 2.29 -23.05 -0.70
N GLU A 185 3.38 -23.30 0.03
CA GLU A 185 3.72 -24.64 0.53
C GLU A 185 2.64 -25.23 1.45
N SER A 186 2.01 -24.42 2.30
CA SER A 186 0.92 -24.87 3.17
C SER A 186 -0.42 -24.99 2.43
N LEU A 187 -0.81 -23.94 1.69
CA LEU A 187 -2.18 -23.78 1.21
C LEU A 187 -2.44 -24.43 -0.15
N HIS A 188 -1.43 -24.77 -0.94
CA HIS A 188 -1.65 -25.38 -2.26
C HIS A 188 -2.43 -26.70 -2.18
N GLN A 189 -2.33 -27.44 -1.06
CA GLN A 189 -3.05 -28.70 -0.83
C GLN A 189 -4.57 -28.48 -0.72
N THR A 190 -4.97 -27.27 -0.34
CA THR A 190 -6.38 -26.88 -0.17
C THR A 190 -7.00 -26.38 -1.48
N GLY A 191 -6.22 -26.30 -2.56
CA GLY A 191 -6.63 -25.71 -3.84
C GLY A 191 -6.80 -24.18 -3.80
N ASN A 192 -6.53 -23.54 -2.66
CA ASN A 192 -6.68 -22.11 -2.49
C ASN A 192 -5.47 -21.35 -3.05
N ASN A 193 -5.75 -20.36 -3.89
CA ASN A 193 -4.76 -19.42 -4.37
C ASN A 193 -4.37 -18.44 -3.25
N PHE A 194 -3.17 -18.57 -2.69
CA PHE A 194 -2.77 -17.77 -1.52
C PHE A 194 -2.75 -16.25 -1.78
N TYR A 195 -2.63 -15.81 -3.05
CA TYR A 195 -2.75 -14.39 -3.39
C TYR A 195 -4.08 -13.77 -2.92
N ASN A 196 -5.14 -14.57 -2.80
CA ASN A 196 -6.45 -14.12 -2.33
C ASN A 196 -6.47 -13.78 -0.83
N LEU A 197 -5.43 -14.14 -0.06
CA LEU A 197 -5.33 -13.77 1.35
C LEU A 197 -5.06 -12.29 1.53
N PHE A 198 -4.32 -11.67 0.62
CA PHE A 198 -4.02 -10.25 0.75
C PHE A 198 -5.32 -9.47 0.50
N VAL A 199 -5.58 -8.42 1.27
CA VAL A 199 -6.80 -7.60 1.09
C VAL A 199 -6.41 -6.12 1.03
N ALA A 200 -7.29 -5.25 0.56
CA ALA A 200 -7.15 -3.83 0.85
C ALA A 200 -7.18 -3.57 2.34
N ASP A 201 -6.14 -2.88 2.82
CA ASP A 201 -6.27 -2.13 4.05
C ASP A 201 -6.83 -0.77 3.65
N LEU A 202 -8.07 -0.50 4.04
CA LEU A 202 -8.78 0.71 3.65
C LEU A 202 -8.03 1.96 4.13
N MET A 203 -7.50 1.93 5.37
CA MET A 203 -6.80 3.08 5.97
C MET A 203 -5.53 3.41 5.20
N HIS A 204 -4.58 2.48 5.15
CA HIS A 204 -3.28 2.74 4.52
C HIS A 204 -3.38 3.07 3.02
N LYS A 205 -4.42 2.57 2.34
CA LYS A 205 -4.59 2.80 0.90
C LYS A 205 -5.29 4.11 0.61
N ILE A 206 -6.42 4.41 1.27
CA ILE A 206 -7.16 5.65 1.04
C ILE A 206 -6.37 6.86 1.52
N THR A 207 -5.76 6.81 2.71
CA THR A 207 -4.95 7.91 3.22
C THR A 207 -3.86 8.32 2.24
N GLY A 208 -3.20 7.34 1.61
CA GLY A 208 -2.17 7.66 0.64
C GLY A 208 -2.68 8.22 -0.69
N ILE A 209 -3.92 7.92 -1.08
CA ILE A 209 -4.57 8.52 -2.25
C ILE A 209 -4.92 9.98 -1.94
N ILE A 210 -5.58 10.22 -0.80
CA ILE A 210 -5.92 11.57 -0.32
C ILE A 210 -4.64 12.40 -0.22
N GLU A 211 -3.62 11.92 0.50
CA GLU A 211 -2.34 12.62 0.65
C GLU A 211 -1.72 12.99 -0.71
N SER A 212 -1.73 12.07 -1.68
CA SER A 212 -1.15 12.33 -3.01
C SER A 212 -1.94 13.40 -3.78
N ILE A 213 -3.27 13.36 -3.72
CA ILE A 213 -4.15 14.31 -4.40
C ILE A 213 -4.00 15.70 -3.75
N PHE A 214 -4.15 15.81 -2.43
CA PHE A 214 -4.05 17.09 -1.72
C PHE A 214 -2.66 17.72 -1.83
N LYS A 215 -1.57 16.93 -1.80
CA LYS A 215 -0.23 17.45 -2.07
C LYS A 215 -0.13 18.10 -3.43
N HIS A 216 -0.72 17.50 -4.46
CA HIS A 216 -0.67 18.06 -5.79
C HIS A 216 -1.61 19.25 -5.96
N LEU A 217 -2.83 19.19 -5.39
CA LEU A 217 -3.75 20.33 -5.36
C LEU A 217 -3.15 21.55 -4.66
N ASN A 218 -2.48 21.37 -3.52
CA ASN A 218 -1.80 22.47 -2.84
C ASN A 218 -0.68 23.09 -3.69
N ARG A 219 0.02 22.31 -4.52
CA ARG A 219 1.03 22.83 -5.46
C ARG A 219 0.37 23.64 -6.57
N ILE A 220 -0.76 23.19 -7.10
CA ILE A 220 -1.54 23.92 -8.10
C ILE A 220 -2.03 25.25 -7.53
N ILE A 221 -2.63 25.23 -6.33
CA ILE A 221 -3.10 26.44 -5.64
C ILE A 221 -1.95 27.42 -5.41
N TYR A 222 -0.80 26.94 -4.95
CA TYR A 222 0.38 27.77 -4.72
C TYR A 222 0.90 28.41 -6.02
N GLN A 223 0.81 27.68 -7.13
CA GLN A 223 1.25 28.13 -8.45
C GLN A 223 0.29 29.15 -9.08
N GLU A 224 -1.01 28.99 -8.85
CA GLU A 224 -2.04 29.95 -9.27
C GLU A 224 -1.88 31.28 -8.53
N ASP A 225 -1.95 31.24 -7.20
CA ASP A 225 -1.65 32.39 -6.36
C ASP A 225 -1.18 31.92 -4.98
N LYS A 226 0.00 32.38 -4.57
CA LYS A 226 0.56 32.10 -3.25
C LYS A 226 -0.40 32.51 -2.13
N LEU A 227 -1.21 33.56 -2.32
CA LEU A 227 -2.21 34.00 -1.35
C LEU A 227 -3.34 32.98 -1.17
N ASN A 228 -3.69 32.21 -2.22
CA ASN A 228 -4.73 31.18 -2.13
C ASN A 228 -4.35 30.07 -1.15
N THR A 229 -3.06 29.84 -0.91
CA THR A 229 -2.58 28.90 0.12
C THR A 229 -3.00 29.34 1.53
N GLU A 230 -2.91 30.64 1.83
CA GLU A 230 -3.33 31.17 3.14
C GLU A 230 -4.86 31.25 3.25
N ILE A 231 -5.54 31.59 2.16
CA ILE A 231 -7.01 31.54 2.11
C ILE A 231 -7.50 30.12 2.40
N LEU A 232 -6.89 29.11 1.79
CA LEU A 232 -7.21 27.70 2.02
C LEU A 232 -7.01 27.32 3.49
N ASN A 233 -5.86 27.68 4.08
CA ASN A 233 -5.60 27.43 5.50
C ASN A 233 -6.64 28.11 6.41
N LYS A 234 -7.01 29.35 6.12
CA LYS A 234 -8.03 30.10 6.87
C LYS A 234 -9.42 29.45 6.76
N ARG A 235 -9.79 28.98 5.57
CA ARG A 235 -11.07 28.28 5.34
C ARG A 235 -11.15 26.99 6.14
N PHE A 236 -10.11 26.14 6.09
CA PHE A 236 -10.07 24.93 6.93
C PHE A 236 -10.14 25.22 8.43
N ARG A 237 -9.44 26.24 8.93
CA ARG A 237 -9.54 26.65 10.35
C ARG A 237 -10.93 27.13 10.75
N SER A 238 -11.70 27.62 9.78
CA SER A 238 -13.06 28.13 10.00
C SER A 238 -14.11 27.02 9.96
N VAL A 239 -13.73 25.78 9.58
CA VAL A 239 -14.61 24.62 9.68
C VAL A 239 -14.86 24.32 11.16
N PRO A 240 -16.13 24.37 11.62
CA PRO A 240 -16.44 24.05 13.00
C PRO A 240 -16.20 22.56 13.26
N ALA A 241 -15.79 22.21 14.48
CA ALA A 241 -15.82 20.81 14.89
C ALA A 241 -17.27 20.29 14.84
N PHE A 242 -17.44 19.09 14.32
CA PHE A 242 -18.73 18.41 14.27
C PHE A 242 -18.61 17.08 14.99
N ASP A 243 -19.13 17.01 16.22
CA ASP A 243 -18.87 15.95 17.19
C ASP A 243 -17.36 15.70 17.40
N SER A 244 -16.92 15.68 18.66
CA SER A 244 -15.51 15.43 19.05
C SER A 244 -14.89 14.16 18.44
N ARG A 245 -15.74 13.25 17.91
CA ARG A 245 -15.38 11.99 17.27
C ARG A 245 -15.51 11.95 15.75
N THR A 246 -16.11 12.95 15.10
CA THR A 246 -16.34 12.94 13.64
C THR A 246 -15.44 13.93 12.91
N ILE A 247 -15.65 15.25 13.05
CA ILE A 247 -14.80 16.28 12.43
C ILE A 247 -14.13 17.12 13.52
N ARG A 248 -12.80 17.19 13.51
CA ARG A 248 -12.01 17.97 14.46
C ARG A 248 -11.67 19.36 13.92
N LEU A 249 -11.28 20.24 14.85
CA LEU A 249 -10.73 21.54 14.52
C LEU A 249 -9.39 21.39 13.79
N PHE A 250 -9.27 22.03 12.62
CA PHE A 250 -8.01 22.15 11.90
C PHE A 250 -7.12 23.21 12.55
N ILE A 251 -6.34 22.82 13.56
CA ILE A 251 -5.47 23.75 14.30
C ILE A 251 -4.26 24.18 13.47
N ASN A 252 -3.65 23.23 12.75
CA ASN A 252 -2.46 23.46 11.94
C ASN A 252 -2.85 23.86 10.51
N ASN A 253 -1.92 24.53 9.82
CA ASN A 253 -2.00 24.74 8.38
C ASN A 253 -2.15 23.39 7.67
N VAL A 254 -3.23 23.26 6.90
CA VAL A 254 -3.54 22.04 6.15
C VAL A 254 -2.60 21.86 4.97
N THR A 255 -2.15 22.96 4.39
CA THR A 255 -1.21 22.97 3.26
C THR A 255 0.13 22.29 3.57
N GLU A 256 0.59 22.37 4.83
CA GLU A 256 1.83 21.71 5.26
C GLU A 256 1.66 20.20 5.49
N MET A 257 0.42 19.74 5.72
CA MET A 257 0.06 18.37 6.15
C MET A 257 0.95 17.84 7.29
N ARG A 258 1.27 18.70 8.26
CA ARG A 258 2.24 18.38 9.31
C ARG A 258 1.62 17.45 10.36
N LYS A 259 2.20 16.26 10.53
CA LYS A 259 1.81 15.23 11.52
C LYS A 259 0.37 14.74 11.34
N PHE A 260 -0.16 14.74 10.11
CA PHE A 260 -1.46 14.16 9.84
C PHE A 260 -1.43 12.65 10.09
N ALA A 261 -2.36 12.18 10.91
CA ALA A 261 -2.73 10.78 11.04
C ALA A 261 -3.82 10.43 10.02
N CYS A 262 -4.14 9.13 9.89
CA CYS A 262 -5.18 8.67 8.96
C CYS A 262 -6.52 9.40 9.14
N ARG A 263 -6.92 9.68 10.38
CA ARG A 263 -8.19 10.35 10.70
C ARG A 263 -8.19 11.80 10.21
N ASP A 264 -7.06 12.49 10.29
CA ASP A 264 -6.95 13.89 9.81
C ASP A 264 -7.15 13.96 8.28
N PHE A 265 -6.74 12.92 7.54
CA PHE A 265 -7.01 12.84 6.10
C PHE A 265 -8.48 12.55 5.78
N GLU A 266 -9.18 11.82 6.67
CA GLU A 266 -10.62 11.58 6.56
C GLU A 266 -11.40 12.89 6.75
N ASP A 267 -11.10 13.64 7.82
CA ASP A 267 -11.68 14.96 8.08
C ASP A 267 -11.36 15.93 6.93
N LEU A 268 -10.12 15.87 6.41
CA LEU A 268 -9.66 16.71 5.30
C LEU A 268 -10.53 16.55 4.05
N ILE A 269 -10.76 15.31 3.60
CA ILE A 269 -11.55 15.06 2.39
C ILE A 269 -13.04 15.40 2.60
N GLN A 270 -13.58 15.15 3.79
CA GLN A 270 -14.97 15.47 4.12
C GLN A 270 -15.24 16.99 4.06
N CYS A 271 -14.25 17.81 4.40
CA CYS A 271 -14.38 19.27 4.48
C CYS A 271 -13.82 20.01 3.26
N ALA A 272 -13.32 19.29 2.25
CA ALA A 272 -12.48 19.85 1.21
C ALA A 272 -13.22 20.81 0.27
N ILE A 273 -14.37 20.40 -0.25
CA ILE A 273 -15.12 21.13 -1.28
C ILE A 273 -15.32 22.62 -0.92
N PRO A 274 -15.94 22.99 0.22
CA PRO A 274 -16.14 24.40 0.56
C PRO A 274 -14.82 25.16 0.83
N CYS A 275 -13.75 24.44 1.17
CA CYS A 275 -12.44 25.07 1.37
C CYS A 275 -11.76 25.40 0.04
N TYR A 276 -11.94 24.56 -0.98
CA TYR A 276 -11.32 24.70 -2.30
C TYR A 276 -12.12 25.58 -3.28
N GLU A 277 -13.44 25.71 -3.06
CA GLU A 277 -14.35 26.40 -3.98
C GLU A 277 -13.94 27.85 -4.29
N GLY A 278 -13.75 28.15 -5.57
CA GLY A 278 -13.37 29.48 -6.06
C GLY A 278 -11.92 29.87 -5.80
N LEU A 279 -11.02 28.92 -5.49
CA LEU A 279 -9.58 29.17 -5.39
C LEU A 279 -8.84 29.01 -6.73
N LEU A 280 -9.51 28.51 -7.75
CA LEU A 280 -8.95 28.34 -9.10
C LEU A 280 -9.89 29.01 -10.11
N PRO A 281 -9.40 29.31 -11.33
CA PRO A 281 -10.24 29.75 -12.43
C PRO A 281 -11.37 28.73 -12.72
N PRO A 282 -12.53 29.16 -13.24
CA PRO A 282 -13.69 28.30 -13.45
C PRO A 282 -13.39 26.98 -14.19
N ASP A 283 -12.56 27.04 -15.24
CA ASP A 283 -12.18 25.88 -16.06
C ASP A 283 -11.50 24.75 -15.26
N HIS A 284 -10.82 25.10 -14.17
CA HIS A 284 -10.10 24.16 -13.31
C HIS A 284 -10.79 23.90 -11.97
N ASN A 285 -11.51 24.90 -11.45
CA ASN A 285 -12.22 24.82 -10.19
C ASN A 285 -13.22 23.66 -10.20
N ASP A 286 -14.06 23.59 -11.23
CA ASP A 286 -15.13 22.59 -11.30
C ASP A 286 -14.55 21.17 -11.36
N ILE A 287 -13.48 20.96 -12.13
CA ILE A 287 -12.76 19.68 -12.19
C ILE A 287 -12.22 19.27 -10.82
N VAL A 288 -11.67 20.20 -10.06
CA VAL A 288 -11.13 19.94 -8.71
C VAL A 288 -12.24 19.63 -7.71
N LEU A 289 -13.34 20.38 -7.74
CA LEU A 289 -14.48 20.14 -6.86
C LEU A 289 -15.15 18.80 -7.14
N ASP A 290 -15.36 18.48 -8.42
CA ASP A 290 -15.86 17.17 -8.85
C ASP A 290 -14.91 16.05 -8.39
N LEU A 291 -13.58 16.26 -8.51
CA LEU A 291 -12.60 15.24 -8.12
C LEU A 291 -12.64 14.96 -6.61
N LEU A 292 -12.76 16.01 -5.81
CA LEU A 292 -12.91 15.91 -4.35
C LEU A 292 -14.23 15.22 -3.98
N TRP A 293 -15.31 15.52 -4.71
CA TRP A 293 -16.61 14.88 -4.53
C TRP A 293 -16.55 13.38 -4.83
N ASP A 294 -16.12 12.99 -6.03
CA ASP A 294 -16.06 11.58 -6.46
C ASP A 294 -15.15 10.76 -5.54
N LEU A 295 -14.01 11.34 -5.12
CA LEU A 295 -13.12 10.70 -4.17
C LEU A 295 -13.85 10.46 -2.84
N ASN A 296 -14.54 11.47 -2.30
CA ASN A 296 -15.30 11.34 -1.05
C ASN A 296 -16.41 10.28 -1.17
N VAL A 297 -17.13 10.25 -2.29
CA VAL A 297 -18.18 9.26 -2.56
C VAL A 297 -17.62 7.84 -2.62
N VAL A 298 -16.49 7.62 -3.31
CA VAL A 298 -15.83 6.30 -3.35
C VAL A 298 -15.40 5.87 -1.95
N ILE A 299 -14.84 6.78 -1.16
CA ILE A 299 -14.45 6.51 0.24
C ILE A 299 -15.67 6.15 1.09
N ALA A 300 -16.76 6.91 0.98
CA ALA A 300 -18.00 6.67 1.70
C ALA A 300 -18.59 5.30 1.37
N TYR A 301 -18.72 4.95 0.08
CA TYR A 301 -19.19 3.64 -0.33
C TYR A 301 -18.29 2.51 0.16
N ALA A 302 -16.96 2.65 0.04
CA ALA A 302 -16.02 1.64 0.52
C ALA A 302 -16.05 1.46 2.04
N SER A 303 -16.46 2.49 2.79
CA SER A 303 -16.49 2.49 4.25
C SER A 303 -17.81 1.96 4.83
N LEU A 304 -18.78 1.60 3.99
CA LEU A 304 -20.06 1.05 4.46
C LEU A 304 -19.84 -0.23 5.29
N HIS A 305 -20.49 -0.28 6.45
CA HIS A 305 -20.46 -1.46 7.33
C HIS A 305 -21.34 -2.62 6.82
N LEU A 306 -22.17 -2.37 5.81
CA LEU A 306 -23.02 -3.36 5.16
C LEU A 306 -23.12 -3.04 3.68
N HIS A 307 -22.96 -4.06 2.85
CA HIS A 307 -23.08 -3.96 1.41
C HIS A 307 -24.21 -4.83 0.89
N SER A 308 -24.95 -4.30 -0.08
CA SER A 308 -25.88 -5.03 -0.94
C SER A 308 -25.29 -5.11 -2.35
N ASP A 309 -25.89 -5.90 -3.22
CA ASP A 309 -25.50 -5.92 -4.65
C ASP A 309 -25.62 -4.53 -5.29
N SER A 310 -26.62 -3.74 -4.89
CA SER A 310 -26.79 -2.36 -5.37
C SER A 310 -25.68 -1.43 -4.89
N THR A 311 -25.27 -1.46 -3.62
CA THR A 311 -24.18 -0.58 -3.15
C THR A 311 -22.83 -0.98 -3.72
N LEU A 312 -22.61 -2.28 -3.99
CA LEU A 312 -21.42 -2.75 -4.69
C LEU A 312 -21.41 -2.34 -6.17
N ALA A 313 -22.56 -2.36 -6.84
CA ALA A 313 -22.69 -1.84 -8.19
C ALA A 313 -22.40 -0.34 -8.24
N SER A 314 -22.97 0.44 -7.30
CA SER A 314 -22.68 1.87 -7.18
C SER A 314 -21.19 2.14 -6.92
N LEU A 315 -20.55 1.42 -5.99
CA LEU A 315 -19.11 1.56 -5.74
C LEU A 315 -18.28 1.29 -7.01
N ASN A 316 -18.62 0.27 -7.79
CA ASN A 316 -17.93 -0.04 -9.04
C ASN A 316 -18.07 1.09 -10.09
N THR A 317 -19.27 1.68 -10.17
CA THR A 317 -19.56 2.82 -11.04
C THR A 317 -18.76 4.05 -10.59
N MET A 318 -18.80 4.39 -9.30
CA MET A 318 -18.08 5.55 -8.77
C MET A 318 -16.56 5.42 -8.93
N VAL A 319 -15.98 4.22 -8.77
CA VAL A 319 -14.55 4.00 -9.06
C VAL A 319 -14.24 4.22 -10.55
N THR A 320 -15.19 3.92 -11.43
CA THR A 320 -15.06 4.15 -12.87
C THR A 320 -15.09 5.65 -13.19
N GLU A 321 -16.04 6.38 -12.62
CA GLU A 321 -16.19 7.83 -12.76
C GLU A 321 -14.99 8.57 -12.20
N LEU A 322 -14.54 8.21 -10.99
CA LEU A 322 -13.31 8.75 -10.38
C LEU A 322 -12.10 8.54 -11.30
N GLY A 323 -11.96 7.38 -11.94
CA GLY A 323 -10.88 7.14 -12.90
C GLY A 323 -10.93 8.04 -14.13
N ASN A 324 -12.13 8.27 -14.68
CA ASN A 324 -12.32 9.22 -15.79
C ASN A 324 -11.95 10.64 -15.37
N LEU A 325 -12.41 11.05 -14.19
CA LEU A 325 -12.19 12.38 -13.68
C LEU A 325 -10.73 12.64 -13.29
N MET A 326 -10.03 11.64 -12.73
CA MET A 326 -8.59 11.72 -12.47
C MET A 326 -7.79 11.91 -13.77
N ARG A 327 -8.16 11.22 -14.86
CA ARG A 327 -7.53 11.45 -16.17
C ARG A 327 -7.82 12.83 -16.71
N ARG A 328 -9.06 13.31 -16.59
CA ARG A 328 -9.44 14.68 -16.98
C ARG A 328 -8.65 15.71 -16.17
N PHE A 329 -8.56 15.55 -14.87
CA PHE A 329 -7.75 16.38 -13.99
C PHE A 329 -6.28 16.42 -14.43
N VAL A 330 -5.69 15.28 -14.78
CA VAL A 330 -4.31 15.23 -15.30
C VAL A 330 -4.18 15.95 -16.64
N ASN A 331 -5.09 15.71 -17.57
CA ASN A 331 -4.98 16.22 -18.94
C ASN A 331 -5.35 17.70 -19.08
N ASP A 332 -6.28 18.19 -18.27
CA ASP A 332 -6.84 19.54 -18.40
C ASP A 332 -6.25 20.47 -17.33
N THR A 333 -6.23 20.04 -16.06
CA THR A 333 -5.76 20.86 -14.95
C THR A 333 -4.26 20.73 -14.75
N CYS A 334 -3.70 19.53 -14.55
CA CYS A 334 -2.27 19.39 -14.25
C CYS A 334 -1.35 19.89 -15.38
N THR A 335 -1.78 19.81 -16.64
CA THR A 335 -1.03 20.33 -17.80
C THR A 335 -1.01 21.87 -17.86
N ALA A 336 -2.00 22.54 -17.26
CA ALA A 336 -2.06 24.00 -17.19
C ALA A 336 -1.09 24.61 -16.17
N TYR A 337 -0.60 23.82 -15.20
CA TYR A 337 0.27 24.30 -14.12
C TYR A 337 1.63 23.60 -14.13
N VAL A 338 2.70 24.39 -14.16
CA VAL A 338 4.06 23.89 -13.91
C VAL A 338 4.28 23.79 -12.40
N THR A 339 4.00 22.62 -11.82
CA THR A 339 4.07 22.43 -10.37
C THR A 339 5.47 22.03 -9.90
N THR A 340 5.99 22.77 -8.91
CA THR A 340 7.26 22.46 -8.21
C THR A 340 7.03 22.16 -6.73
N GLU A 341 8.10 21.86 -6.00
CA GLU A 341 8.07 21.86 -4.54
C GLU A 341 7.61 23.22 -4.00
N ILE A 342 6.66 23.18 -3.06
CA ILE A 342 6.29 24.35 -2.24
C ILE A 342 7.45 24.61 -1.26
N PRO A 343 7.73 25.85 -0.80
CA PRO A 343 8.88 26.14 0.07
C PRO A 343 9.04 25.18 1.28
N GLU A 344 7.94 24.81 1.92
CA GLU A 344 7.95 23.88 3.05
C GLU A 344 8.37 22.45 2.68
N GLU A 345 8.02 21.99 1.48
CA GLU A 345 8.46 20.69 0.95
C GLU A 345 9.96 20.72 0.69
N ALA A 346 10.45 21.81 0.09
CA ALA A 346 11.87 22.03 -0.16
C ALA A 346 12.67 22.09 1.15
N GLU A 347 12.15 22.76 2.19
CA GLU A 347 12.76 22.78 3.53
C GLU A 347 12.81 21.40 4.18
N LYS A 348 11.71 20.62 4.13
CA LYS A 348 11.66 19.24 4.63
C LYS A 348 12.70 18.36 3.91
N ARG A 349 12.86 18.53 2.60
CA ARG A 349 13.90 17.85 1.80
C ARG A 349 15.30 18.28 2.26
N ARG A 350 15.57 19.59 2.39
CA ARG A 350 16.85 20.15 2.87
C ARG A 350 17.23 19.59 4.25
N HIS A 351 16.30 19.57 5.20
CA HIS A 351 16.52 19.00 6.52
C HIS A 351 16.80 17.50 6.47
N SER A 352 16.08 16.75 5.64
CA SER A 352 16.28 15.31 5.48
C SER A 352 17.64 15.00 4.86
N ALA A 353 18.04 15.74 3.83
CA ALA A 353 19.36 15.64 3.21
C ALA A 353 20.48 15.98 4.20
N ALA A 354 20.33 17.04 4.99
CA ALA A 354 21.29 17.40 6.04
C ALA A 354 21.42 16.30 7.11
N ARG A 355 20.31 15.69 7.54
CA ARG A 355 20.30 14.55 8.47
C ARG A 355 20.99 13.32 7.87
N ALA A 356 20.73 13.02 6.60
CA ALA A 356 21.39 11.92 5.89
C ALA A 356 22.91 12.14 5.76
N ARG A 357 23.34 13.38 5.45
CA ARG A 357 24.76 13.77 5.43
C ARG A 357 25.42 13.61 6.81
N LYS A 358 24.73 13.99 7.90
CA LYS A 358 25.19 13.77 9.29
C LYS A 358 25.33 12.28 9.64
N LYS A 359 24.45 11.41 9.13
CA LYS A 359 24.57 9.96 9.33
C LYS A 359 25.74 9.33 8.55
N LYS A 360 26.14 9.91 7.42
CA LYS A 360 27.25 9.40 6.58
C LYS A 360 28.65 9.86 7.03
N ASN A 361 28.79 11.03 7.68
CA ASN A 361 30.11 11.55 8.10
C ASN A 361 30.43 11.27 9.57
N LYS A 362 31.21 10.20 9.82
CA LYS A 362 32.02 9.97 11.04
C LYS A 362 33.53 10.23 10.80
N GLN A 363 33.89 11.18 9.92
CA GLN A 363 35.30 11.59 9.73
C GLN A 363 35.44 13.13 9.63
N PRO A 364 36.59 13.70 10.03
CA PRO A 364 36.75 15.13 10.26
C PRO A 364 36.78 15.94 8.95
N LYS A 365 36.16 17.12 9.01
CA LYS A 365 35.92 18.03 7.89
C LYS A 365 37.21 18.63 7.33
N LYS A 366 37.42 18.55 6.01
CA LYS A 366 38.09 19.64 5.27
C LYS A 366 37.03 20.68 4.88
N LYS A 367 37.25 21.95 5.24
CA LYS A 367 36.45 23.10 4.82
C LYS A 367 36.47 23.19 3.29
N ARG A 368 35.37 22.83 2.62
CA ARG A 368 35.06 23.35 1.28
C ARG A 368 34.10 24.53 1.44
N LYS A 369 34.32 25.56 0.63
CA LYS A 369 33.52 26.79 0.57
C LYS A 369 32.03 26.43 0.47
N ARG A 370 31.21 27.17 1.25
CA ARG A 370 29.77 27.26 1.04
C ARG A 370 29.61 28.04 -0.26
N ASP A 371 29.40 27.34 -1.36
CA ASP A 371 28.74 27.96 -2.50
C ASP A 371 27.25 27.89 -2.17
N GLU A 372 26.66 29.06 -1.95
CA GLU A 372 25.23 29.28 -1.86
C GLU A 372 24.63 29.11 -3.26
N GLU A 373 24.67 27.88 -3.79
CA GLU A 373 23.76 27.52 -4.87
C GLU A 373 22.38 27.37 -4.23
N GLU A 374 21.46 28.28 -4.55
CA GLU A 374 20.03 28.05 -4.34
C GLU A 374 19.67 26.73 -5.02
N GLU A 375 19.67 25.63 -4.26
CA GLU A 375 19.25 24.33 -4.76
C GLU A 375 17.84 24.48 -5.35
N GLU A 376 17.74 24.28 -6.66
CA GLU A 376 16.56 24.48 -7.48
C GLU A 376 15.36 23.69 -6.94
N LEU A 377 14.15 24.30 -7.01
CA LEU A 377 12.92 23.63 -6.62
C LEU A 377 12.66 22.46 -7.59
N LEU A 378 12.42 21.27 -7.05
CA LEU A 378 12.20 20.10 -7.89
C LEU A 378 10.81 20.16 -8.53
N SER A 379 10.73 19.87 -9.83
CA SER A 379 9.45 19.62 -10.51
C SER A 379 8.72 18.44 -9.88
N LYS A 380 7.39 18.53 -9.81
CA LYS A 380 6.51 17.56 -9.16
C LYS A 380 5.26 17.29 -9.98
N GLU A 381 5.25 16.17 -10.68
CA GLU A 381 4.06 15.70 -11.42
C GLU A 381 3.12 14.86 -10.54
N PHE A 382 1.84 14.84 -10.88
CA PHE A 382 0.87 13.94 -10.29
C PHE A 382 1.07 12.52 -10.83
N ASN A 383 1.29 11.56 -9.94
CA ASN A 383 1.48 10.16 -10.33
C ASN A 383 0.20 9.35 -10.15
N MET A 384 -0.51 9.09 -11.25
CA MET A 384 -1.70 8.24 -11.26
C MET A 384 -1.35 6.74 -11.24
N SER A 385 -0.13 6.38 -11.65
CA SER A 385 0.35 5.01 -11.80
C SER A 385 0.93 4.42 -10.50
N THR A 386 0.12 4.47 -9.42
CA THR A 386 0.48 3.93 -8.11
C THR A 386 -0.32 2.68 -7.75
N PHE A 387 0.28 1.82 -6.91
CA PHE A 387 -0.43 0.66 -6.37
C PHE A 387 -1.72 1.05 -5.63
N LYS A 388 -1.71 2.16 -4.89
CA LYS A 388 -2.85 2.61 -4.08
C LYS A 388 -4.05 2.93 -4.97
N ILE A 389 -3.84 3.70 -6.04
CA ILE A 389 -4.88 4.06 -7.02
C ILE A 389 -5.39 2.81 -7.73
N HIS A 390 -4.50 1.95 -8.25
CA HIS A 390 -4.91 0.70 -8.89
C HIS A 390 -5.79 -0.18 -7.97
N ASN A 391 -5.51 -0.16 -6.68
CA ASN A 391 -6.21 -1.02 -5.74
C ASN A 391 -7.68 -0.63 -5.52
N LEU A 392 -8.12 0.57 -5.92
CA LEU A 392 -9.52 0.99 -5.89
C LEU A 392 -10.43 0.04 -6.70
N GLU A 393 -9.96 -0.42 -7.86
CA GLU A 393 -10.75 -1.33 -8.73
C GLU A 393 -10.92 -2.73 -8.13
N HIS A 394 -10.09 -3.10 -7.16
CA HIS A 394 -10.22 -4.38 -6.47
C HIS A 394 -11.16 -4.30 -5.26
N TYR A 395 -11.65 -3.12 -4.86
CA TYR A 395 -12.45 -2.96 -3.64
C TYR A 395 -13.72 -3.81 -3.65
N VAL A 396 -14.47 -3.78 -4.74
CA VAL A 396 -15.69 -4.60 -4.89
C VAL A 396 -15.36 -6.09 -4.79
N HIS A 397 -14.26 -6.53 -5.41
CA HIS A 397 -13.80 -7.91 -5.30
C HIS A 397 -13.45 -8.28 -3.84
N PHE A 398 -12.73 -7.42 -3.13
CA PHE A 398 -12.41 -7.68 -1.72
C PHE A 398 -13.66 -7.75 -0.86
N ILE A 399 -14.57 -6.78 -0.99
CA ILE A 399 -15.77 -6.73 -0.17
C ILE A 399 -16.64 -7.98 -0.38
N LYS A 400 -16.76 -8.47 -1.63
CA LYS A 400 -17.48 -9.71 -1.93
C LYS A 400 -16.87 -10.95 -1.27
N ASN A 401 -15.55 -11.02 -1.16
CA ASN A 401 -14.86 -12.20 -0.64
C ASN A 401 -14.69 -12.19 0.89
N VAL A 402 -14.47 -11.02 1.49
CA VAL A 402 -14.07 -10.92 2.90
C VAL A 402 -15.07 -10.15 3.77
N GLY A 403 -16.11 -9.58 3.15
CA GLY A 403 -17.05 -8.66 3.79
C GLY A 403 -16.54 -7.21 3.81
N SER A 404 -17.24 -6.35 4.54
CA SER A 404 -16.89 -4.94 4.67
C SER A 404 -15.53 -4.72 5.34
N PHE A 405 -14.87 -3.61 5.01
CA PHE A 405 -13.49 -3.36 5.43
C PHE A 405 -13.31 -3.10 6.93
N ASP A 406 -14.37 -2.72 7.65
CA ASP A 406 -14.31 -2.58 9.11
C ASP A 406 -13.85 -3.87 9.79
N GLY A 407 -14.22 -5.04 9.25
CA GLY A 407 -13.82 -6.39 9.69
C GLY A 407 -12.33 -6.71 9.61
N VAL A 408 -11.60 -6.00 8.75
CA VAL A 408 -10.21 -6.32 8.36
C VAL A 408 -9.28 -5.11 8.47
N SER A 409 -9.81 -4.00 9.00
CA SER A 409 -9.11 -2.74 9.17
C SER A 409 -8.10 -2.83 10.31
N THR A 410 -6.92 -2.24 10.13
CA THR A 410 -5.92 -2.10 11.19
C THR A 410 -6.23 -0.93 12.14
N ARG A 411 -7.30 -0.14 11.89
CA ARG A 411 -7.72 1.01 12.71
C ARG A 411 -7.77 0.76 14.22
N PRO A 412 -8.25 -0.39 14.71
CA PRO A 412 -8.34 -0.62 16.15
C PRO A 412 -6.99 -0.86 16.85
N GLY A 413 -5.93 -1.17 16.08
CA GLY A 413 -4.58 -1.44 16.61
C GLY A 413 -3.63 -0.24 16.57
N GLU A 414 -4.07 0.89 15.98
CA GLU A 414 -3.33 2.16 15.85
C GLU A 414 -4.06 3.31 16.56
#